data_AF-A0A818EBX1-F1
#
_entry.id   AF-A0A818EBX1-F1
#
_cell.length_a   1.000
_cell.length_b   1.000
_cell.length_c   1.000
_cell.angle_alpha   90.00
_cell.angle_beta   90.00
_cell.angle_gamma   90.00
#
_symmetry.space_group_name_H-M   'P 1'
#
loop_
_entity.id
_entity.type
_entity.pdbx_description
1 polymer ?
#
loop_
_entity_poly.entity_id
_entity_poly.type
_entity_poly.pdbx_seq_one_letter_code
_entity_poly.pdbx_strand_id
1 'polypeptide(L)'
;ENYIFGKFDTFCKRLDRIVDVLNTIESLSGLQNIRVEGLEPIVVKYRSVVDAIKKKSYDLLDHRKPDFDNDYNEFKSQIEYIQAQLQLFIDSWFR
;
A
#
# COMPACT_ATOMS: atom_id res chain seq x y z
N GLU A 1 -26.09 -19.65 14.11
CA GLU A 1 -24.73 -19.25 14.56
C GLU A 1 -23.78 -18.83 13.44
N ASN A 2 -23.71 -19.53 12.31
CA ASN A 2 -22.73 -19.28 11.23
C ASN A 2 -22.75 -17.88 10.58
N TYR A 3 -23.85 -17.12 10.67
CA TYR A 3 -23.99 -15.81 10.02
C TYR A 3 -23.30 -14.66 10.78
N ILE A 4 -23.12 -14.79 12.10
CA ILE A 4 -22.47 -13.78 12.93
C ILE A 4 -20.95 -13.91 12.80
N PHE A 5 -20.42 -15.14 12.92
CA PHE A 5 -18.98 -15.41 12.80
C PHE A 5 -18.42 -15.09 11.41
N GLY A 6 -19.14 -15.39 10.32
CA GLY A 6 -18.68 -15.06 8.96
C GLY A 6 -18.60 -13.55 8.69
N LYS A 7 -19.51 -12.75 9.27
CA LYS A 7 -19.45 -11.28 9.17
C LYS A 7 -18.30 -10.71 9.97
N PHE A 8 -18.08 -11.22 11.18
CA PHE A 8 -16.98 -10.79 12.03
C PHE A 8 -15.63 -11.09 11.40
N ASP A 9 -15.44 -12.29 10.84
CA ASP A 9 -14.21 -12.67 10.13
C ASP A 9 -13.92 -11.76 8.92
N THR A 10 -14.95 -11.43 8.13
CA THR A 10 -14.81 -10.49 7.01
C THR A 10 -14.38 -9.09 7.48
N PHE A 11 -14.93 -8.62 8.60
CA PHE A 11 -14.58 -7.33 9.17
C PHE A 11 -13.14 -7.32 9.72
N CYS A 12 -12.73 -8.36 10.47
CA CYS A 12 -11.36 -8.49 10.96
C CYS A 12 -10.34 -8.51 9.81
N LYS A 13 -10.60 -9.29 8.75
CA LYS A 13 -9.75 -9.32 7.55
C LYS A 13 -9.61 -7.94 6.90
N ARG A 14 -10.68 -7.14 6.91
CA ARG A 14 -10.64 -5.77 6.40
C ARG A 14 -9.77 -4.86 7.27
N LEU A 15 -9.86 -4.99 8.59
CA LEU A 15 -8.98 -4.27 9.52
C LEU A 15 -7.51 -4.65 9.32
N ASP A 16 -7.20 -5.95 9.17
CA ASP A 16 -5.83 -6.41 8.93
C ASP A 16 -5.23 -5.79 7.67
N ARG A 17 -6.02 -5.67 6.59
CA ARG A 17 -5.61 -5.01 5.35
C ARG A 17 -5.36 -3.50 5.53
N ILE A 18 -6.19 -2.82 6.32
CA ILE A 18 -5.99 -1.40 6.63
C ILE A 18 -4.70 -1.22 7.43
N VAL A 19 -4.46 -2.07 8.43
CA VAL A 19 -3.23 -2.08 9.22
C VAL A 19 -2.01 -2.33 8.34
N ASP A 20 -2.09 -3.27 7.40
CA ASP A 20 -1.02 -3.53 6.42
C ASP A 20 -0.68 -2.31 5.56
N VAL A 21 -1.70 -1.60 5.05
CA VAL A 21 -1.51 -0.34 4.30
C VAL A 21 -0.80 0.71 5.16
N LEU A 22 -1.24 0.90 6.40
CA LEU A 22 -0.64 1.89 7.31
C LEU A 22 0.81 1.56 7.63
N ASN A 23 1.10 0.32 8.00
CA ASN A 23 2.46 -0.15 8.28
C ASN A 23 3.38 -0.02 7.07
N THR A 24 2.86 -0.31 5.87
CA THR A 24 3.61 -0.15 4.61
C THR A 24 3.95 1.32 4.34
N ILE A 25 2.99 2.23 4.50
CA ILE A 25 3.22 3.68 4.34
C ILE A 25 4.24 4.18 5.37
N GLU A 26 4.15 3.71 6.62
CA GLU A 26 5.08 4.08 7.68
C GLU A 26 6.50 3.59 7.38
N SER A 27 6.67 2.31 7.04
CA SER A 27 7.97 1.71 6.73
C SER A 27 8.68 2.36 5.53
N LEU A 28 7.91 2.81 4.53
CA LEU A 28 8.44 3.48 3.33
C LEU A 28 8.44 5.01 3.44
N SER A 29 8.00 5.58 4.58
CA SER A 29 7.94 7.04 4.77
C SER A 29 9.29 7.72 4.58
N GLY A 30 10.39 7.04 4.93
CA GLY A 30 11.76 7.52 4.76
C GLY A 30 12.14 7.81 3.31
N LEU A 31 11.54 7.15 2.32
CA LEU A 31 11.85 7.35 0.89
C LEU A 31 11.70 8.81 0.47
N GLN A 32 10.78 9.55 1.08
CA GLN A 32 10.53 10.95 0.74
C GLN A 32 11.67 11.90 1.16
N ASN A 33 12.52 11.46 2.08
CA ASN A 33 13.64 12.25 2.62
C ASN A 33 14.98 11.90 1.97
N ILE A 34 15.03 10.87 1.12
CA ILE A 34 16.25 10.44 0.47
C ILE A 34 16.61 11.41 -0.65
N ARG A 35 17.84 11.90 -0.65
CA ARG A 35 18.40 12.79 -1.69
C ARG A 35 19.51 12.07 -2.42
N VAL A 36 19.10 11.19 -3.31
CA VAL A 36 19.97 10.34 -4.09
C VAL A 36 19.62 10.53 -5.55
N GLU A 37 20.62 10.90 -6.36
CA GLU A 37 20.43 11.11 -7.79
C GLU A 37 19.93 9.82 -8.47
N GLY A 38 18.84 9.94 -9.24
CA GLY A 38 18.23 8.84 -9.98
C GLY A 38 17.15 8.09 -9.20
N LEU A 39 16.95 8.40 -7.91
CA LEU A 39 15.89 7.81 -7.10
C LEU A 39 14.54 8.55 -7.26
N GLU A 40 14.57 9.78 -7.78
CA GLU A 40 13.39 10.64 -7.92
C GLU A 40 12.19 9.98 -8.60
N PRO A 41 12.33 9.21 -9.70
CA PRO A 41 11.19 8.56 -10.36
C PRO A 41 10.48 7.57 -9.43
N ILE A 42 11.24 6.82 -8.63
CA ILE A 42 10.72 5.84 -7.68
C ILE A 42 9.98 6.55 -6.54
N VAL A 43 10.54 7.64 -6.02
CA VAL A 43 9.92 8.46 -4.97
C VAL A 43 8.62 9.11 -5.46
N VAL A 44 8.59 9.63 -6.70
CA VAL A 44 7.39 10.20 -7.31
C VAL A 44 6.30 9.14 -7.47
N LYS A 45 6.66 7.93 -7.93
CA LYS A 45 5.73 6.81 -8.06
C LYS A 45 5.16 6.41 -6.70
N TYR A 46 6.01 6.28 -5.67
CA TYR A 46 5.57 6.01 -4.30
C TYR A 46 4.57 7.05 -3.79
N ARG A 47 4.87 8.34 -3.97
CA ARG A 47 3.95 9.42 -3.57
C ARG A 47 2.59 9.31 -4.25
N SER A 48 2.58 9.02 -5.56
CA SER A 48 1.34 8.84 -6.33
C SER A 48 0.49 7.68 -5.81
N VAL A 49 1.11 6.55 -5.46
CA VAL A 49 0.43 5.38 -4.90
C VAL A 49 -0.17 5.71 -3.52
N VAL A 50 0.60 6.36 -2.64
CA VAL A 50 0.13 6.78 -1.31
C VAL A 50 -1.02 7.78 -1.42
N ASP A 51 -0.92 8.76 -2.32
CA ASP A 51 -1.98 9.74 -2.54
C ASP A 51 -3.25 9.09 -3.11
N ALA A 52 -3.11 8.11 -4.01
CA ALA A 52 -4.23 7.41 -4.61
C ALA A 52 -5.05 6.64 -3.57
N ILE A 53 -4.41 5.94 -2.64
CA ILE A 53 -5.12 5.21 -1.58
C ILE A 53 -5.67 6.13 -0.49
N LYS A 54 -4.99 7.25 -0.17
CA LYS A 54 -5.48 8.24 0.80
C LYS A 54 -6.68 9.06 0.30
N LYS A 55 -6.79 9.28 -1.01
CA LYS A 55 -7.89 10.08 -1.61
C LYS A 55 -9.16 9.26 -1.87
N LYS A 56 -9.21 7.98 -1.49
CA LYS A 56 -10.40 7.15 -1.68
C LYS A 56 -11.56 7.72 -0.85
N SER A 57 -12.69 7.94 -1.52
CA SER A 57 -13.84 8.68 -0.97
C SER A 57 -14.88 7.79 -0.28
N TYR A 58 -14.67 6.48 -0.29
CA TYR A 58 -15.54 5.53 0.40
C TYR A 58 -15.09 5.30 1.84
N ASP A 59 -16.03 4.90 2.69
CA ASP A 59 -15.72 4.49 4.06
C ASP A 59 -14.87 3.20 4.02
N LEU A 60 -13.61 3.33 4.45
CA LEU A 60 -12.68 2.20 4.53
C LEU A 60 -13.16 1.13 5.50
N LEU A 61 -14.06 1.42 6.43
CA LEU A 61 -14.63 0.45 7.38
C LEU A 61 -15.95 -0.16 6.89
N ASP A 62 -16.57 0.38 5.83
CA ASP A 62 -17.79 -0.18 5.25
C ASP A 62 -17.49 -1.46 4.46
N HIS A 63 -17.59 -2.59 5.15
CA HIS A 63 -17.38 -3.94 4.61
C HIS A 63 -18.31 -4.31 3.45
N ARG A 64 -19.32 -3.49 3.12
CA ARG A 64 -20.26 -3.71 2.01
C ARG A 64 -19.75 -3.11 0.69
N LYS A 65 -18.68 -2.30 0.74
CA LYS A 65 -18.03 -1.73 -0.44
C LYS A 65 -16.90 -2.66 -0.92
N PRO A 66 -17.09 -3.36 -2.05
CA PRO A 66 -16.05 -4.25 -2.59
C PRO A 66 -14.85 -3.48 -3.15
N ASP A 67 -15.01 -2.17 -3.39
CA ASP A 67 -13.99 -1.29 -3.97
C ASP A 67 -12.68 -1.29 -3.17
N PHE A 68 -12.78 -1.41 -1.84
CA PHE A 68 -11.60 -1.47 -0.95
C PHE A 68 -10.69 -2.65 -1.29
N ASP A 69 -11.24 -3.83 -1.55
CA ASP A 69 -10.43 -5.03 -1.80
C ASP A 69 -9.64 -4.91 -3.11
N ASN A 70 -10.26 -4.33 -4.13
CA ASN A 70 -9.61 -4.05 -5.40
C ASN A 70 -8.49 -3.01 -5.22
N ASP A 71 -8.77 -1.92 -4.50
CA ASP A 71 -7.80 -0.86 -4.26
C ASP A 71 -6.64 -1.32 -3.36
N TYR A 72 -6.90 -2.19 -2.39
CA TYR A 72 -5.87 -2.81 -1.56
C TYR A 72 -4.93 -3.70 -2.39
N ASN A 73 -5.50 -4.55 -3.26
CA ASN A 73 -4.70 -5.40 -4.13
C ASN A 73 -3.87 -4.59 -5.13
N GLU A 74 -4.44 -3.52 -5.68
CA GLU A 74 -3.71 -2.59 -6.55
C GLU A 74 -2.59 -1.88 -5.78
N PHE A 75 -2.86 -1.38 -4.58
CA PHE A 75 -1.84 -0.79 -3.71
C PHE A 75 -0.67 -1.76 -3.49
N LYS A 76 -0.96 -3.01 -3.12
CA LYS A 76 0.06 -4.05 -2.94
C LYS A 76 0.91 -4.28 -4.18
N SER A 77 0.27 -4.45 -5.34
CA SER A 77 0.97 -4.65 -6.62
C SER A 77 1.91 -3.47 -6.94
N GLN A 78 1.44 -2.24 -6.71
CA GLN A 78 2.26 -1.04 -6.93
C GLN A 78 3.42 -0.92 -5.92
N ILE A 79 3.23 -1.34 -4.67
CA ILE A 79 4.30 -1.38 -3.65
C ILE A 79 5.35 -2.44 -4.00
N GLU A 80 4.93 -3.64 -4.40
CA GLU A 80 5.85 -4.71 -4.84
C GLU A 80 6.70 -4.24 -6.04
N TYR A 81 6.08 -3.55 -6.99
CA TYR A 81 6.80 -2.92 -8.11
C TYR A 81 7.84 -1.89 -7.62
N ILE A 82 7.47 -1.00 -6.68
CA ILE A 82 8.39 -0.01 -6.11
C ILE A 82 9.57 -0.69 -5.41
N GLN A 83 9.32 -1.73 -4.62
CA GLN A 83 10.37 -2.49 -3.94
C GLN A 83 11.33 -3.14 -4.94
N ALA A 84 10.82 -3.71 -6.03
CA ALA A 84 11.65 -4.27 -7.09
C ALA A 84 12.50 -3.19 -7.78
N GLN A 85 11.94 -2.00 -8.05
CA GLN A 85 12.72 -0.88 -8.61
C GLN A 85 13.80 -0.39 -7.64
N LEU A 86 13.51 -0.31 -6.34
CA LEU A 86 14.50 0.03 -5.32
C LEU A 86 15.64 -0.98 -5.29
N GLN A 87 15.32 -2.28 -5.32
CA GLN A 87 16.34 -3.33 -5.35
C GLN A 87 17.25 -3.20 -6.57
N LEU A 88 16.66 -3.04 -7.77
CA LEU A 88 17.43 -2.86 -9.00
C LEU A 88 18.31 -1.60 -8.97
N PHE A 89 17.80 -0.51 -8.38
CA PHE A 89 18.54 0.72 -8.22
C PHE A 89 19.77 0.51 -7.32
N ILE A 90 19.58 -0.12 -6.16
CA ILE A 90 20.66 -0.43 -5.23
C ILE A 90 21.68 -1.39 -5.87
N ASP A 91 21.22 -2.44 -6.56
CA ASP A 91 22.09 -3.38 -7.26
C ASP A 91 22.95 -2.71 -8.34
N SER A 92 22.45 -1.64 -8.96
CA SER A 92 23.20 -0.91 -9.99
C SER A 92 24.42 -0.17 -9.43
N TRP A 93 24.42 0.16 -8.14
CA TRP A 93 25.51 0.88 -7.48
C TRP A 93 26.67 -0.01 -7.06
N PHE A 94 26.41 -1.29 -6.85
CA PHE A 94 27.41 -2.27 -6.43
C PHE A 94 28.02 -3.06 -7.60
N ARG A 95 27.66 -2.69 -8.84
CA ARG A 95 28.25 -3.26 -10.06
C ARG A 95 29.48 -2.51 -10.52
#